data_AF-A0A3E2DBU6-F1
#
_entry.id   AF-A0A3E2DBU6-F1
#
_cell.length_a   1.000
_cell.length_b   1.000
_cell.length_c   1.000
_cell.angle_alpha   90.00
_cell.angle_beta   90.00
_cell.angle_gamma   90.00
#
_symmetry.space_group_name_H-M   'P 1'
#
loop_
_entity.id
_entity.type
_entity.pdbx_description
1 polymer ?
#
loop_
_entity_poly.entity_id
_entity_poly.type
_entity_poly.pdbx_seq_one_letter_code
_entity_poly.pdbx_strand_id
1 'polypeptide(L)'
;MKGGEIMNILNSKESNIREDRETRENIETSRGEWKKTHQSKYDENNANYFENSSKNDFGAPLLGDSRDLFRPKTSDIPNQPGVYKWRDERGKVIYVGKAKSLRNRLSNYFQPLNQLHPRTQSMVLTARSLEWTVVNTELEALTLEYTWIKEFNPKFNIVFKDDKTYPYIAVSVNDDFPRVWITRNRNSKSTQYFGPYAKVWQLKHSLDSLLKTFPVRTCRQSVFNKAQKTGRPCLLASIGKCSAPCVQKVDKKTHRNNVEQLVGILTGAIGDSYINDLTRKMKELSDNLDFENAAKIRDKINIFRTVIQQNSVVFNDQVEADVFGFSADSIDACVHAFFVREGLIRGEKNWQVERSEDISDADIIANLLIRVYCEYESNNDLQYENSLKIEQSRNALQIDYSSGQNINSSYRAKETKERKKRQETTGRGDLLDPICPIPREIIVPIELDNSQKENLESWLSGLRGSKVIIKVAERGDKRSLMDQANLNAEQSLKQMKTSRISTLESRTNAMNQVAAALSMSEAPLRIECYDISNSADGRYQVA
;
A
#
# COMPACT_ATOMS: atom_id res chain seq x y z
N MET A 1 60.10 53.83 12.64
CA MET A 1 59.94 55.30 12.70
C MET A 1 58.46 55.56 12.53
N LYS A 2 57.78 55.87 13.64
CA LYS A 2 57.40 57.26 14.01
C LYS A 2 56.39 57.77 12.98
N GLY A 3 55.09 57.82 13.26
CA GLY A 3 54.50 58.34 14.50
C GLY A 3 54.70 59.85 14.49
N GLY A 4 53.85 60.54 13.72
CA GLY A 4 53.96 61.96 13.43
C GLY A 4 52.91 62.55 12.48
N GLU A 5 52.14 61.74 11.75
CA GLU A 5 51.04 62.20 10.87
C GLU A 5 49.65 61.64 11.24
N ILE A 6 49.42 61.31 12.52
CA ILE A 6 48.13 60.70 12.95
C ILE A 6 47.26 61.65 13.81
N MET A 7 47.77 62.80 14.25
CA MET A 7 47.02 63.72 15.14
C MET A 7 46.31 64.90 14.46
N ASN A 8 46.36 65.02 13.13
CA ASN A 8 45.48 65.92 12.35
C ASN A 8 44.38 65.18 11.56
N ILE A 9 44.25 63.86 11.76
CA ILE A 9 43.15 63.04 11.21
C ILE A 9 42.14 62.66 12.32
N LEU A 10 42.43 62.96 13.58
CA LEU A 10 41.57 62.60 14.72
C LEU A 10 40.50 63.63 15.08
N ASN A 11 40.63 64.91 14.71
CA ASN A 11 39.57 65.91 14.96
C ASN A 11 38.56 66.10 13.81
N SER A 12 38.71 65.38 12.69
CA SER A 12 37.66 65.29 11.64
C SER A 12 36.98 63.92 11.59
N LYS A 13 37.40 62.97 12.43
CA LYS A 13 36.83 61.62 12.52
C LYS A 13 35.81 61.41 13.65
N GLU A 14 35.69 62.31 14.62
CA GLU A 14 34.64 62.19 15.66
C GLU A 14 33.30 62.85 15.28
N SER A 15 33.26 63.69 14.24
CA SER A 15 31.99 64.22 13.71
C SER A 15 31.34 63.28 12.67
N ASN A 16 32.12 62.49 11.92
CA ASN A 16 31.59 61.54 10.92
C ASN A 16 31.32 60.12 11.45
N ILE A 17 31.51 59.84 12.75
CA ILE A 17 31.18 58.53 13.37
C ILE A 17 29.82 58.55 14.09
N ARG A 18 29.14 59.70 14.18
CA ARG A 18 27.75 59.79 14.69
C ARG A 18 26.66 59.74 13.62
N GLU A 19 26.96 59.97 12.33
CA GLU A 19 25.98 59.81 11.23
C GLU A 19 26.08 58.43 10.52
N ASP A 20 27.18 57.69 10.67
CA ASP A 20 27.41 56.40 9.98
C ASP A 20 26.96 55.15 10.79
N ARG A 21 26.32 55.34 11.95
CA ARG A 21 25.65 54.25 12.70
C ARG A 21 24.13 54.17 12.47
N GLU A 22 23.54 55.16 11.79
CA GLU A 22 22.12 55.18 11.43
C GLU A 22 21.84 54.77 9.96
N THR A 23 22.87 54.51 9.14
CA THR A 23 22.73 54.25 7.68
C THR A 23 23.29 52.92 7.19
N ARG A 24 23.61 51.95 8.07
CA ARG A 24 24.20 50.63 7.68
C ARG A 24 23.39 49.37 8.05
N GLU A 25 22.07 49.45 8.11
CA GLU A 25 21.18 48.26 8.12
C GLU A 25 20.20 48.19 6.94
N ASN A 26 20.41 48.99 5.88
CA ASN A 26 19.40 49.21 4.83
C ASN A 26 19.87 49.01 3.38
N ILE A 27 20.77 48.07 3.07
CA ILE A 27 21.05 47.71 1.66
C ILE A 27 21.36 46.21 1.52
N GLU A 28 20.34 45.39 1.29
CA GLU A 28 20.37 44.25 0.35
C GLU A 28 18.95 43.68 0.17
N THR A 29 18.30 44.00 -0.95
CA THR A 29 17.45 43.11 -1.79
C THR A 29 16.52 43.93 -2.69
N SER A 30 17.00 44.30 -3.88
CA SER A 30 16.17 44.83 -4.96
C SER A 30 15.61 43.69 -5.84
N ARG A 31 14.34 43.31 -5.64
CA ARG A 31 13.52 42.66 -6.68
C ARG A 31 12.05 43.08 -6.55
N GLY A 32 11.62 43.96 -7.46
CA GLY A 32 10.27 44.06 -8.04
C GLY A 32 9.07 44.18 -7.10
N GLU A 33 8.58 45.40 -6.95
CA GLU A 33 7.31 45.74 -6.29
C GLU A 33 6.10 45.08 -6.98
N TRP A 34 5.32 44.30 -6.23
CA TRP A 34 3.90 44.09 -6.50
C TRP A 34 3.10 45.10 -5.68
N LYS A 35 2.40 46.02 -6.35
CA LYS A 35 1.48 46.96 -5.69
C LYS A 35 0.35 46.20 -4.99
N LYS A 36 0.28 46.32 -3.66
CA LYS A 36 -0.89 45.94 -2.86
C LYS A 36 -1.98 47.00 -3.02
N THR A 37 -3.03 46.68 -3.77
CA THR A 37 -4.31 47.38 -3.69
C THR A 37 -5.25 46.63 -2.75
N HIS A 38 -5.91 47.39 -1.87
CA HIS A 38 -6.89 47.01 -0.84
C HIS A 38 -6.38 46.29 0.41
N GLN A 39 -5.90 47.12 1.34
CA GLN A 39 -5.82 46.88 2.77
C GLN A 39 -7.27 46.86 3.33
N SER A 40 -7.84 45.69 3.58
CA SER A 40 -8.98 45.59 4.50
C SER A 40 -8.44 45.72 5.91
N LYS A 41 -8.97 46.70 6.67
CA LYS A 41 -8.65 46.91 8.08
C LYS A 41 -8.84 45.60 8.86
N TYR A 42 -7.74 45.03 9.33
CA TYR A 42 -7.76 44.05 10.42
C TYR A 42 -7.69 44.84 11.72
N ASP A 43 -8.80 44.89 12.45
CA ASP A 43 -8.84 45.44 13.81
C ASP A 43 -8.12 44.47 14.75
N GLU A 44 -7.02 44.93 15.37
CA GLU A 44 -6.17 44.16 16.30
C GLU A 44 -6.82 43.90 17.68
N ASN A 45 -8.11 44.19 17.86
CA ASN A 45 -8.84 43.94 19.11
C ASN A 45 -9.61 42.60 19.16
N ASN A 46 -9.39 41.69 18.21
CA ASN A 46 -10.10 40.40 18.13
C ASN A 46 -9.25 39.17 18.49
N ALA A 47 -8.31 39.31 19.42
CA ALA A 47 -7.52 38.18 19.93
C ALA A 47 -8.30 37.20 20.83
N ASN A 48 -9.59 37.45 21.10
CA ASN A 48 -10.45 36.60 21.94
C ASN A 48 -11.82 36.24 21.29
N TYR A 49 -11.92 36.25 19.96
CA TYR A 49 -13.18 35.98 19.24
C TYR A 49 -13.11 34.85 18.18
N PHE A 50 -12.14 33.93 18.29
CA PHE A 50 -12.02 32.76 17.38
C PHE A 50 -12.28 31.41 18.08
N GLU A 51 -13.06 31.39 19.17
CA GLU A 51 -13.50 30.15 19.83
C GLU A 51 -14.78 29.53 19.25
N ASN A 52 -15.30 30.03 18.12
CA ASN A 52 -16.38 29.37 17.38
C ASN A 52 -15.88 28.76 16.07
N SER A 53 -15.35 27.53 16.22
CA SER A 53 -15.01 26.51 15.22
C SER A 53 -15.62 26.68 13.81
N SER A 54 -14.94 27.37 12.91
CA SER A 54 -15.18 27.19 11.47
C SER A 54 -14.68 25.80 11.06
N LYS A 55 -15.62 24.90 10.73
CA LYS A 55 -15.34 23.56 10.21
C LYS A 55 -15.44 23.57 8.68
N ASN A 56 -14.74 22.67 8.02
CA ASN A 56 -14.99 22.39 6.61
C ASN A 56 -16.25 21.55 6.41
N ASP A 57 -16.64 21.32 5.16
CA ASP A 57 -17.82 20.53 4.77
C ASP A 57 -17.77 19.08 5.26
N PHE A 58 -16.58 18.59 5.61
CA PHE A 58 -16.34 17.26 6.17
C PHE A 58 -16.32 17.23 7.70
N GLY A 59 -16.62 18.36 8.37
CA GLY A 59 -16.72 18.47 9.82
C GLY A 59 -15.37 18.54 10.57
N ALA A 60 -14.26 18.76 9.87
CA ALA A 60 -12.93 18.99 10.43
C ALA A 60 -12.68 20.49 10.68
N PRO A 61 -11.88 20.88 11.68
CA PRO A 61 -11.48 22.28 11.87
C PRO A 61 -10.74 22.84 10.63
N LEU A 62 -10.96 24.10 10.27
CA LEU A 62 -10.25 24.72 9.14
C LEU A 62 -8.75 24.90 9.44
N LEU A 63 -7.93 24.69 8.41
CA LEU A 63 -6.49 24.98 8.38
C LEU A 63 -6.18 26.32 7.73
N GLY A 64 -7.08 26.81 6.87
CA GLY A 64 -6.89 28.02 6.07
C GLY A 64 -6.14 27.77 4.75
N ASP A 65 -6.17 26.54 4.22
CA ASP A 65 -5.53 26.22 2.94
C ASP A 65 -6.28 25.15 2.14
N SER A 66 -5.74 24.79 0.97
CA SER A 66 -6.36 23.86 0.00
C SER A 66 -6.73 22.48 0.57
N ARG A 67 -6.16 22.06 1.71
CA ARG A 67 -6.44 20.77 2.35
C ARG A 67 -7.84 20.74 2.96
N ASP A 68 -8.41 21.90 3.29
CA ASP A 68 -9.76 21.98 3.87
C ASP A 68 -10.84 21.45 2.92
N LEU A 69 -10.56 21.44 1.60
CA LEU A 69 -11.47 20.93 0.56
C LEU A 69 -11.70 19.42 0.60
N PHE A 70 -10.87 18.65 1.29
CA PHE A 70 -10.98 17.19 1.31
C PHE A 70 -10.55 16.56 2.65
N ARG A 71 -10.17 17.37 3.64
CA ARG A 71 -9.74 16.90 4.96
C ARG A 71 -10.91 16.23 5.68
N PRO A 72 -10.85 14.91 5.96
CA PRO A 72 -11.90 14.26 6.75
C PRO A 72 -11.81 14.66 8.22
N LYS A 73 -12.93 14.54 8.94
CA LYS A 73 -12.92 14.64 10.40
C LYS A 73 -12.03 13.56 11.00
N THR A 74 -11.19 13.92 11.98
CA THR A 74 -10.22 12.98 12.58
C THR A 74 -10.86 11.71 13.16
N SER A 75 -12.10 11.80 13.66
CA SER A 75 -12.86 10.66 14.17
C SER A 75 -13.21 9.63 13.09
N ASP A 76 -13.34 10.08 11.84
CA ASP A 76 -13.71 9.22 10.71
C ASP A 76 -12.52 8.43 10.20
N ILE A 77 -11.30 8.82 10.57
CA ILE A 77 -10.09 8.06 10.24
C ILE A 77 -9.94 6.91 11.27
N PRO A 78 -9.87 5.64 10.82
CA PRO A 78 -9.77 4.49 11.71
C PRO A 78 -8.41 4.44 12.42
N ASN A 79 -8.41 3.94 13.66
CA ASN A 79 -7.20 3.67 14.43
C ASN A 79 -6.70 2.23 14.20
N GLN A 80 -6.49 1.88 12.93
CA GLN A 80 -6.10 0.54 12.49
C GLN A 80 -4.92 0.65 11.49
N PRO A 81 -4.16 -0.44 11.26
CA PRO A 81 -3.14 -0.44 10.22
C PRO A 81 -3.77 -0.34 8.84
N GLY A 82 -3.03 0.23 7.89
CA GLY A 82 -3.56 0.48 6.57
C GLY A 82 -2.59 1.16 5.63
N VAL A 83 -3.01 1.28 4.39
CA VAL A 83 -2.33 1.99 3.32
C VAL A 83 -3.20 3.14 2.87
N TYR A 84 -2.59 4.27 2.54
CA TYR A 84 -3.28 5.46 2.04
C TYR A 84 -2.60 5.99 0.79
N LYS A 85 -3.40 6.60 -0.08
CA LYS A 85 -2.96 7.21 -1.33
C LYS A 85 -3.55 8.60 -1.48
N TRP A 86 -2.70 9.53 -1.91
CA TRP A 86 -3.07 10.91 -2.21
C TRP A 86 -3.18 11.07 -3.70
N ARG A 87 -4.21 11.76 -4.18
CA ARG A 87 -4.40 12.06 -5.60
C ARG A 87 -4.38 13.55 -5.86
N ASP A 88 -3.98 13.93 -7.07
CA ASP A 88 -4.13 15.29 -7.56
C ASP A 88 -5.53 15.54 -8.15
N GLU A 89 -5.75 16.74 -8.69
CA GLU A 89 -7.01 17.17 -9.32
C GLU A 89 -7.46 16.28 -10.49
N ARG A 90 -6.55 15.54 -11.13
CA ARG A 90 -6.85 14.64 -12.25
C ARG A 90 -7.10 13.21 -11.79
N GLY A 91 -7.12 12.97 -10.48
CA GLY A 91 -7.23 11.63 -9.89
C GLY A 91 -5.96 10.80 -9.97
N LYS A 92 -4.81 11.36 -10.40
CA LYS A 92 -3.56 10.62 -10.49
C LYS A 92 -2.97 10.46 -9.09
N VAL A 93 -2.55 9.24 -8.74
CA VAL A 93 -1.89 8.96 -7.46
C VAL A 93 -0.52 9.63 -7.42
N ILE A 94 -0.33 10.57 -6.49
CA ILE A 94 0.90 11.35 -6.34
C ILE A 94 1.78 10.88 -5.19
N TYR A 95 1.20 10.23 -4.18
CA TYR A 95 1.90 9.65 -3.04
C TYR A 95 1.14 8.46 -2.47
N VAL A 96 1.88 7.44 -2.04
CA VAL A 96 1.37 6.27 -1.32
C VAL A 96 2.17 6.11 -0.03
N GLY A 97 1.51 5.76 1.07
CA GLY A 97 2.20 5.40 2.30
C GLY A 97 1.42 4.41 3.15
N LYS A 98 2.12 3.74 4.07
CA LYS A 98 1.53 2.87 5.09
C LYS A 98 1.48 3.48 6.48
N ALA A 99 0.64 2.93 7.34
CA ALA A 99 0.51 3.32 8.73
C ALA A 99 0.27 2.10 9.65
N LYS A 100 0.82 2.15 10.86
CA LYS A 100 0.40 1.27 11.97
C LYS A 100 -0.97 1.69 12.51
N SER A 101 -1.21 3.00 12.50
CA SER A 101 -2.47 3.66 12.84
C SER A 101 -2.72 4.73 11.79
N LEU A 102 -3.72 4.52 10.95
CA LEU A 102 -4.13 5.47 9.90
C LEU A 102 -4.45 6.83 10.52
N ARG A 103 -5.22 6.87 11.61
CA ARG A 103 -5.56 8.12 12.33
C ARG A 103 -4.33 8.93 12.72
N ASN A 104 -3.38 8.31 13.41
CA ASN A 104 -2.19 9.02 13.90
C ASN A 104 -1.31 9.48 12.73
N ARG A 105 -1.17 8.64 11.70
CA ARG A 105 -0.33 8.95 10.55
C ARG A 105 -0.93 10.06 9.68
N LEU A 106 -2.22 9.99 9.38
CA LEU A 106 -2.90 10.95 8.51
C LEU A 106 -3.08 12.31 9.19
N SER A 107 -3.37 12.33 10.50
CA SER A 107 -3.47 13.58 11.26
C SER A 107 -2.18 14.41 11.21
N ASN A 108 -1.01 13.78 11.09
CA ASN A 108 0.26 14.49 10.95
C ASN A 108 0.37 15.30 9.65
N TYR A 109 -0.33 14.91 8.57
CA TYR A 109 -0.33 15.66 7.31
C TYR A 109 -1.22 16.90 7.35
N PHE A 110 -2.15 16.96 8.32
CA PHE A 110 -3.07 18.08 8.54
C PHE A 110 -2.59 19.02 9.66
N GLN A 111 -1.30 19.00 10.01
CA GLN A 111 -0.68 20.00 10.87
C GLN A 111 -0.47 21.32 10.11
N PRO A 112 -0.29 22.45 10.81
CA PRO A 112 0.13 23.72 10.18
C PRO A 112 1.34 23.54 9.26
N LEU A 113 1.33 24.21 8.09
CA LEU A 113 2.33 23.98 7.03
C LEU A 113 3.77 24.22 7.53
N ASN A 114 3.98 25.21 8.39
CA ASN A 114 5.28 25.54 8.98
C ASN A 114 5.88 24.41 9.86
N GLN A 115 5.06 23.49 10.36
CA GLN A 115 5.51 22.32 11.12
C GLN A 115 5.85 21.12 10.23
N LEU A 116 5.45 21.16 8.96
CA LEU A 116 5.72 20.10 8.00
C LEU A 116 7.07 20.31 7.33
N HIS A 117 7.76 19.21 7.03
CA HIS A 117 8.95 19.25 6.19
C HIS A 117 8.61 19.82 4.79
N PRO A 118 9.47 20.64 4.15
CA PRO A 118 9.15 21.31 2.87
C PRO A 118 8.63 20.36 1.77
N ARG A 119 9.24 19.19 1.63
CA ARG A 119 8.78 18.15 0.69
C ARG A 119 7.34 17.68 0.96
N THR A 120 6.97 17.55 2.23
CA THR A 120 5.62 17.14 2.64
C THR A 120 4.62 18.26 2.37
N GLN A 121 5.01 19.52 2.58
CA GLN A 121 4.17 20.69 2.24
C GLN A 121 3.80 20.67 0.75
N SER A 122 4.79 20.51 -0.14
CA SER A 122 4.53 20.44 -1.58
C SER A 122 3.58 19.29 -1.93
N MET A 123 3.73 18.13 -1.28
CA MET A 123 2.87 16.98 -1.51
C MET A 123 1.42 17.25 -1.10
N VAL A 124 1.18 17.72 0.12
CA VAL A 124 -0.18 17.94 0.63
C VAL A 124 -0.91 19.07 -0.10
N LEU A 125 -0.19 20.11 -0.54
CA LEU A 125 -0.77 21.22 -1.31
C LEU A 125 -1.12 20.83 -2.76
N THR A 126 -0.42 19.83 -3.31
CA THR A 126 -0.76 19.29 -4.64
C THR A 126 -1.99 18.36 -4.57
N ALA A 127 -2.28 17.78 -3.40
CA ALA A 127 -3.36 16.82 -3.28
C ALA A 127 -4.75 17.47 -3.39
N ARG A 128 -5.70 16.68 -3.87
CA ARG A 128 -7.14 17.01 -3.93
C ARG A 128 -8.02 15.93 -3.33
N SER A 129 -7.51 14.71 -3.16
CA SER A 129 -8.21 13.69 -2.41
C SER A 129 -7.25 12.78 -1.64
N LEU A 130 -7.80 12.16 -0.60
CA LEU A 130 -7.14 11.20 0.26
C LEU A 130 -8.00 9.94 0.35
N GLU A 131 -7.44 8.81 -0.03
CA GLU A 131 -8.08 7.50 0.06
C GLU A 131 -7.26 6.60 0.99
N TRP A 132 -7.91 5.68 1.70
CA TRP A 132 -7.23 4.66 2.51
C TRP A 132 -7.91 3.31 2.42
N THR A 133 -7.11 2.27 2.63
CA THR A 133 -7.54 0.89 2.78
C THR A 133 -7.01 0.39 4.11
N VAL A 134 -7.93 -0.03 4.96
CA VAL A 134 -7.64 -0.61 6.26
C VAL A 134 -7.31 -2.08 6.05
N VAL A 135 -6.31 -2.60 6.76
CA VAL A 135 -5.90 -4.01 6.69
C VAL A 135 -5.73 -4.55 8.10
N ASN A 136 -5.58 -5.86 8.26
CA ASN A 136 -5.47 -6.48 9.59
C ASN A 136 -4.08 -6.25 10.21
N THR A 137 -3.03 -6.22 9.38
CA THR A 137 -1.65 -6.18 9.89
C THR A 137 -0.73 -5.17 9.22
N GLU A 138 0.34 -4.81 9.93
CA GLU A 138 1.41 -3.99 9.36
C GLU A 138 2.09 -4.64 8.15
N LEU A 139 2.08 -5.97 8.07
CA LEU A 139 2.68 -6.75 6.99
C LEU A 139 1.82 -6.69 5.72
N GLU A 140 0.50 -6.80 5.86
CA GLU A 140 -0.44 -6.58 4.76
C GLU A 140 -0.32 -5.14 4.25
N ALA A 141 -0.26 -4.16 5.16
CA ALA A 141 -0.09 -2.75 4.80
C ALA A 141 1.24 -2.52 4.05
N LEU A 142 2.29 -3.21 4.46
CA LEU A 142 3.57 -3.19 3.78
C LEU A 142 3.48 -3.74 2.35
N THR A 143 2.82 -4.89 2.19
CA THR A 143 2.70 -5.56 0.89
C THR A 143 1.87 -4.72 -0.07
N LEU A 144 0.71 -4.24 0.38
CA LEU A 144 -0.18 -3.41 -0.42
C LEU A 144 0.43 -2.03 -0.75
N GLU A 145 1.18 -1.41 0.17
CA GLU A 145 1.95 -0.18 -0.09
C GLU A 145 2.92 -0.38 -1.27
N TYR A 146 3.66 -1.49 -1.25
CA TYR A 146 4.61 -1.79 -2.31
C TYR A 146 3.91 -2.05 -3.65
N THR A 147 2.82 -2.82 -3.66
CA THR A 147 2.01 -3.05 -4.86
C THR A 147 1.59 -1.71 -5.47
N TRP A 148 0.99 -0.81 -4.67
CA TRP A 148 0.53 0.50 -5.16
C TRP A 148 1.67 1.41 -5.63
N ILE A 149 2.82 1.41 -4.95
CA ILE A 149 3.97 2.21 -5.41
C ILE A 149 4.45 1.71 -6.77
N LYS A 150 4.45 0.39 -7.00
CA LYS A 150 4.84 -0.19 -8.29
C LYS A 150 3.82 0.05 -9.37
N GLU A 151 2.54 -0.13 -9.06
CA GLU A 151 1.43 0.08 -9.99
C GLU A 151 1.34 1.55 -10.42
N PHE A 152 1.33 2.49 -9.47
CA PHE A 152 1.07 3.89 -9.77
C PHE A 152 2.33 4.73 -10.03
N ASN A 153 3.51 4.24 -9.66
CA ASN A 153 4.79 4.98 -9.70
C ASN A 153 4.67 6.47 -9.23
N PRO A 154 4.13 6.71 -8.02
CA PRO A 154 3.73 8.03 -7.57
C PRO A 154 4.90 9.02 -7.49
N LYS A 155 4.67 10.27 -7.94
CA LYS A 155 5.74 11.27 -8.10
C LYS A 155 6.52 11.56 -6.81
N PHE A 156 5.85 11.61 -5.65
CA PHE A 156 6.47 11.98 -4.38
C PHE A 156 7.13 10.81 -3.64
N ASN A 157 6.87 9.55 -4.01
CA ASN A 157 7.59 8.40 -3.44
C ASN A 157 9.03 8.35 -3.97
N ILE A 158 9.98 8.04 -3.07
CA ILE A 158 11.40 7.81 -3.42
C ILE A 158 11.72 6.32 -3.30
N VAL A 159 11.33 5.73 -2.18
CA VAL A 159 11.59 4.34 -1.85
C VAL A 159 10.69 3.45 -2.71
N PHE A 160 11.24 2.34 -3.22
CA PHE A 160 10.55 1.35 -4.06
C PHE A 160 10.21 1.81 -5.48
N LYS A 161 10.68 2.99 -5.92
CA LYS A 161 10.72 3.33 -7.35
C LYS A 161 11.72 2.48 -8.12
N ASP A 162 12.84 2.14 -7.48
CA ASP A 162 13.84 1.20 -7.97
C ASP A 162 13.38 -0.27 -7.79
N ASP A 163 14.06 -1.24 -8.40
CA ASP A 163 13.73 -2.68 -8.28
C ASP A 163 13.97 -3.26 -6.86
N LYS A 164 14.22 -2.39 -5.88
CA LYS A 164 14.29 -2.76 -4.47
C LYS A 164 12.90 -3.12 -3.97
N THR A 165 12.94 -4.05 -3.04
CA THR A 165 11.85 -4.95 -2.76
C THR A 165 12.11 -5.62 -1.41
N TYR A 166 11.06 -6.05 -0.72
CA TYR A 166 11.21 -6.50 0.67
C TYR A 166 11.96 -7.84 0.80
N PRO A 167 12.97 -7.94 1.67
CA PRO A 167 13.64 -9.21 1.93
C PRO A 167 12.69 -10.27 2.52
N TYR A 168 12.98 -11.52 2.21
CA TYR A 168 12.40 -12.73 2.77
C TYR A 168 13.50 -13.56 3.44
N ILE A 169 13.13 -14.38 4.42
CA ILE A 169 13.93 -15.53 4.84
C ILE A 169 13.56 -16.69 3.92
N ALA A 170 14.55 -17.31 3.29
CA ALA A 170 14.37 -18.48 2.45
C ALA A 170 14.97 -19.70 3.12
N VAL A 171 14.28 -20.85 3.02
CA VAL A 171 14.69 -22.14 3.57
C VAL A 171 14.63 -23.23 2.50
N SER A 172 15.75 -23.92 2.26
CA SER A 172 15.82 -25.03 1.29
C SER A 172 15.40 -26.36 1.91
N VAL A 173 14.10 -26.53 2.14
CA VAL A 173 13.52 -27.70 2.84
C VAL A 173 13.77 -29.04 2.13
N ASN A 174 14.00 -29.03 0.82
CA ASN A 174 14.24 -30.24 0.03
C ASN A 174 15.70 -30.70 -0.02
N ASP A 175 16.63 -29.93 0.54
CA ASP A 175 18.03 -30.33 0.61
C ASP A 175 18.26 -31.32 1.77
N ASP A 176 19.23 -32.23 1.61
CA ASP A 176 19.71 -33.11 2.69
C ASP A 176 20.13 -32.34 3.95
N PHE A 177 20.71 -31.16 3.75
CA PHE A 177 21.05 -30.21 4.80
C PHE A 177 20.41 -28.86 4.45
N PRO A 178 19.20 -28.57 4.94
CA PRO A 178 18.50 -27.35 4.59
C PRO A 178 19.28 -26.09 4.97
N ARG A 179 19.24 -25.08 4.12
CA ARG A 179 19.93 -23.80 4.32
C ARG A 179 18.91 -22.71 4.61
N VAL A 180 19.29 -21.77 5.49
CA VAL A 180 18.53 -20.53 5.72
C VAL A 180 19.29 -19.32 5.20
N TRP A 181 18.65 -18.42 4.44
CA TRP A 181 19.29 -17.19 4.00
C TRP A 181 18.29 -16.05 3.75
N ILE A 182 18.79 -14.82 3.74
CA ILE A 182 17.98 -13.66 3.36
C ILE A 182 18.10 -13.45 1.86
N THR A 183 16.97 -13.36 1.18
CA THR A 183 16.88 -13.09 -0.26
C THR A 183 15.79 -12.08 -0.53
N ARG A 184 15.91 -11.37 -1.65
CA ARG A 184 14.79 -10.60 -2.19
C ARG A 184 14.04 -11.45 -3.23
N ASN A 185 14.72 -12.34 -3.95
CA ASN A 185 14.11 -13.06 -5.06
C ASN A 185 13.41 -14.37 -4.62
N ARG A 186 12.21 -14.64 -5.16
CA ARG A 186 11.40 -15.86 -4.96
C ARG A 186 11.44 -16.77 -6.20
N ASN A 187 12.63 -17.20 -6.59
CA ASN A 187 12.82 -17.86 -7.90
C ASN A 187 12.72 -19.39 -7.86
N SER A 188 12.60 -20.03 -6.68
CA SER A 188 12.66 -21.50 -6.58
C SER A 188 11.43 -22.10 -5.92
N LYS A 189 10.80 -23.06 -6.60
CA LYS A 189 9.69 -23.86 -6.05
C LYS A 189 10.11 -24.83 -4.96
N SER A 190 11.41 -25.15 -4.84
CA SER A 190 11.95 -26.05 -3.81
C SER A 190 12.33 -25.32 -2.52
N THR A 191 12.09 -24.01 -2.45
CA THR A 191 12.47 -23.14 -1.34
C THR A 191 11.21 -22.56 -0.71
N GLN A 192 11.11 -22.66 0.61
CA GLN A 192 10.06 -22.00 1.37
C GLN A 192 10.51 -20.59 1.72
N TYR A 193 9.61 -19.61 1.61
CA TYR A 193 9.90 -18.20 1.83
C TYR A 193 9.03 -17.66 2.96
N PHE A 194 9.63 -16.96 3.92
CA PHE A 194 8.97 -16.29 5.04
C PHE A 194 9.20 -14.78 4.92
N GLY A 195 8.15 -13.98 5.13
CA GLY A 195 8.15 -12.53 4.91
C GLY A 195 6.96 -12.11 4.05
N PRO A 196 6.93 -10.87 3.50
CA PRO A 196 8.03 -9.90 3.37
C PRO A 196 8.41 -9.15 4.65
N TYR A 197 9.70 -8.84 4.85
CA TYR A 197 10.15 -8.06 6.03
C TYR A 197 10.38 -6.58 5.70
N ALA A 198 9.75 -5.70 6.48
CA ALA A 198 9.85 -4.25 6.31
C ALA A 198 11.27 -3.69 6.49
N LYS A 199 11.99 -4.18 7.51
CA LYS A 199 13.30 -3.66 7.92
C LYS A 199 14.33 -4.78 7.86
N VAL A 200 15.22 -4.72 6.86
CA VAL A 200 16.30 -5.70 6.64
C VAL A 200 17.18 -5.87 7.88
N TRP A 201 17.49 -4.79 8.58
CA TRP A 201 18.37 -4.82 9.75
C TRP A 201 17.73 -5.58 10.93
N GLN A 202 16.46 -5.30 11.22
CA GLN A 202 15.71 -6.05 12.25
C GLN A 202 15.62 -7.52 11.89
N LEU A 203 15.31 -7.83 10.64
CA LEU A 203 15.31 -9.20 10.14
C LEU A 203 16.66 -9.91 10.37
N LYS A 204 17.77 -9.26 10.03
CA LYS A 204 19.12 -9.81 10.25
C LYS A 204 19.39 -10.08 11.73
N HIS A 205 19.02 -9.15 12.61
CA HIS A 205 19.18 -9.33 14.05
C HIS A 205 18.33 -10.47 14.60
N SER A 206 17.05 -10.54 14.21
CA SER A 206 16.14 -11.62 14.58
C SER A 206 16.67 -12.98 14.13
N LEU A 207 17.08 -13.09 12.86
CA LEU A 207 17.68 -14.32 12.33
C LEU A 207 18.97 -14.67 13.07
N ASP A 208 19.84 -13.70 13.35
CA ASP A 208 21.10 -13.95 14.07
C ASP A 208 20.86 -14.52 15.48
N SER A 209 19.84 -14.03 16.18
CA SER A 209 19.42 -14.56 17.47
C SER A 209 18.83 -15.96 17.36
N LEU A 210 18.01 -16.23 16.34
CA LEU A 210 17.46 -17.56 16.09
C LEU A 210 18.57 -18.59 15.81
N LEU A 211 19.59 -18.22 15.04
CA LEU A 211 20.72 -19.11 14.69
C LEU A 211 21.56 -19.51 15.91
N LYS A 212 21.58 -18.71 16.98
CA LYS A 212 22.25 -19.10 18.24
C LYS A 212 21.47 -20.16 19.01
N THR A 213 20.15 -20.17 18.89
CA THR A 213 19.29 -21.14 19.59
C THR A 213 19.08 -22.40 18.75
N PHE A 214 18.93 -22.24 17.44
CA PHE A 214 18.78 -23.32 16.46
C PHE A 214 19.93 -23.21 15.44
N PRO A 215 21.10 -23.81 15.74
CA PRO A 215 22.26 -23.70 14.87
C PRO A 215 22.00 -24.40 13.53
N VAL A 216 21.82 -23.60 12.47
CA VAL A 216 21.55 -24.08 11.11
C VAL A 216 22.48 -23.42 10.10
N ARG A 217 22.65 -24.04 8.92
CA ARG A 217 23.61 -23.53 7.94
C ARG A 217 22.98 -22.36 7.18
N THR A 218 23.77 -21.30 6.99
CA THR A 218 23.40 -20.16 6.12
C THR A 218 24.36 -19.97 4.95
N CYS A 219 25.46 -20.72 4.96
CA CYS A 219 26.52 -20.66 3.96
C CYS A 219 26.03 -21.12 2.58
N ARG A 220 26.62 -20.54 1.52
CA ARG A 220 26.38 -20.99 0.14
C ARG A 220 26.93 -22.40 -0.08
N GLN A 221 26.40 -23.12 -1.06
CA GLN A 221 26.81 -24.50 -1.36
C GLN A 221 28.31 -24.62 -1.67
N SER A 222 28.92 -23.62 -2.32
CA SER A 222 30.37 -23.59 -2.55
C SER A 222 31.19 -23.60 -1.27
N VAL A 223 30.75 -22.87 -0.24
CA VAL A 223 31.40 -22.82 1.08
C VAL A 223 31.20 -24.14 1.83
N PHE A 224 30.02 -24.73 1.72
CA PHE A 224 29.71 -26.05 2.30
C PHE A 224 30.65 -27.13 1.72
N ASN A 225 30.73 -27.22 0.40
CA ASN A 225 31.57 -28.19 -0.30
C ASN A 225 33.06 -27.99 0.01
N LYS A 226 33.51 -26.72 0.12
CA LYS A 226 34.89 -26.42 0.52
C LYS A 226 35.20 -26.93 1.93
N ALA A 227 34.32 -26.67 2.90
CA ALA A 227 34.51 -27.13 4.27
C ALA A 227 34.53 -28.66 4.40
N GLN A 228 33.70 -29.35 3.59
CA GLN A 228 33.69 -30.81 3.52
C GLN A 228 35.00 -31.38 2.98
N LYS A 229 35.58 -30.76 1.94
CA LYS A 229 36.88 -31.16 1.39
C LYS A 229 38.04 -30.90 2.35
N THR A 230 38.02 -29.77 3.07
CA THR A 230 39.12 -29.40 3.97
C THR A 230 38.98 -29.97 5.38
N GLY A 231 37.85 -30.60 5.71
CA GLY A 231 37.56 -31.08 7.07
C GLY A 231 37.48 -29.97 8.14
N ARG A 232 37.41 -28.69 7.74
CA ARG A 232 37.47 -27.53 8.65
C ARG A 232 36.16 -26.75 8.63
N PRO A 233 35.51 -26.54 9.79
CA PRO A 233 34.27 -25.77 9.87
C PRO A 233 34.51 -24.28 9.61
N CYS A 234 33.48 -23.58 9.14
CA CYS A 234 33.52 -22.14 8.92
C CYS A 234 33.35 -21.34 10.23
N LEU A 235 33.60 -20.03 10.17
CA LEU A 235 33.46 -19.14 11.33
C LEU A 235 32.10 -19.24 12.00
N LEU A 236 31.01 -19.32 11.24
CA LEU A 236 29.65 -19.41 11.80
C LEU A 236 29.45 -20.66 12.66
N ALA A 237 30.12 -21.76 12.31
CA ALA A 237 30.13 -22.96 13.13
C ALA A 237 30.98 -22.78 14.40
N SER A 238 32.14 -22.11 14.29
CA SER A 238 33.00 -21.82 15.45
C SER A 238 32.33 -20.93 16.50
N ILE A 239 31.45 -20.01 16.08
CA ILE A 239 30.69 -19.13 16.98
C ILE A 239 29.31 -19.68 17.37
N GLY A 240 29.04 -20.97 17.08
CA GLY A 240 27.82 -21.66 17.51
C GLY A 240 26.54 -21.33 16.73
N LYS A 241 26.63 -20.62 15.59
CA LYS A 241 25.46 -20.28 14.75
C LYS A 241 25.11 -21.34 13.72
N CYS A 242 25.97 -22.33 13.53
CA CYS A 242 25.78 -23.44 12.60
C CYS A 242 26.24 -24.73 13.30
N SER A 243 25.44 -25.79 13.20
CA SER A 243 25.79 -27.11 13.76
C SER A 243 26.91 -27.84 12.99
N ALA A 244 27.46 -27.22 11.94
CA ALA A 244 28.55 -27.74 11.11
C ALA A 244 28.32 -29.13 10.47
N PRO A 245 27.18 -29.36 9.79
CA PRO A 245 26.94 -30.63 9.09
C PRO A 245 27.96 -30.92 7.98
N CYS A 246 28.63 -29.90 7.43
CA CYS A 246 29.64 -30.06 6.38
C CYS A 246 30.87 -30.90 6.80
N VAL A 247 31.17 -30.95 8.10
CA VAL A 247 32.27 -31.73 8.67
C VAL A 247 31.76 -32.87 9.54
N GLN A 248 30.50 -33.29 9.34
CA GLN A 248 29.85 -34.39 10.04
C GLN A 248 29.81 -34.25 11.58
N LYS A 249 29.86 -33.01 12.12
CA LYS A 249 29.65 -32.77 13.56
C LYS A 249 28.23 -33.11 14.03
N VAL A 250 27.27 -33.05 13.13
CA VAL A 250 25.90 -33.50 13.34
C VAL A 250 25.44 -34.31 12.13
N ASP A 251 24.52 -35.24 12.37
CA ASP A 251 23.87 -36.02 11.34
C ASP A 251 22.76 -35.21 10.63
N LYS A 252 22.26 -35.78 9.52
CA LYS A 252 21.21 -35.15 8.70
C LYS A 252 19.92 -34.92 9.50
N LYS A 253 19.52 -35.87 10.35
CA LYS A 253 18.25 -35.81 11.09
C LYS A 253 18.29 -34.70 12.14
N THR A 254 19.37 -34.62 12.93
CA THR A 254 19.52 -33.55 13.93
C THR A 254 19.55 -32.17 13.30
N HIS A 255 20.27 -32.01 12.18
CA HIS A 255 20.28 -30.72 11.49
C HIS A 255 18.89 -30.34 10.95
N ARG A 256 18.16 -31.30 10.39
CA ARG A 256 16.80 -31.08 9.88
C ARG A 256 15.83 -30.69 11.00
N ASN A 257 15.90 -31.35 12.16
CA ASN A 257 15.10 -30.99 13.33
C ASN A 257 15.33 -29.54 13.77
N ASN A 258 16.58 -29.06 13.78
CA ASN A 258 16.86 -27.64 14.11
C ASN A 258 16.23 -26.68 13.10
N VAL A 259 16.22 -27.04 11.82
CA VAL A 259 15.59 -26.24 10.77
C VAL A 259 14.07 -26.26 10.92
N GLU A 260 13.47 -27.42 11.18
CA GLU A 260 12.02 -27.57 11.39
C GLU A 260 11.55 -26.79 12.62
N GLN A 261 12.31 -26.78 13.72
CA GLN A 261 12.02 -25.93 14.88
C GLN A 261 12.11 -24.44 14.53
N LEU A 262 13.15 -24.02 13.80
CA LEU A 262 13.27 -22.64 13.34
C LEU A 262 12.10 -22.24 12.43
N VAL A 263 11.70 -23.12 11.49
CA VAL A 263 10.54 -22.91 10.61
C VAL A 263 9.23 -22.87 11.41
N GLY A 264 9.07 -23.72 12.42
CA GLY A 264 7.90 -23.72 13.30
C GLY A 264 7.75 -22.42 14.10
N ILE A 265 8.87 -21.77 14.45
CA ILE A 265 8.86 -20.44 15.07
C ILE A 265 8.53 -19.35 14.03
N LEU A 266 9.08 -19.44 12.81
CA LEU A 266 8.79 -18.48 11.74
C LEU A 266 7.34 -18.53 11.25
N THR A 267 6.72 -19.72 11.27
CA THR A 267 5.31 -19.94 10.88
C THR A 267 4.33 -19.69 12.02
N GLY A 268 4.81 -19.47 13.24
CA GLY A 268 3.97 -19.32 14.44
C GLY A 268 3.39 -20.63 14.98
N ALA A 269 3.50 -21.76 14.27
CA ALA A 269 2.92 -23.04 14.65
C ALA A 269 3.47 -23.61 15.97
N ILE A 270 4.72 -23.31 16.31
CA ILE A 270 5.42 -23.82 17.50
C ILE A 270 5.65 -22.70 18.53
N GLY A 271 5.33 -21.45 18.18
CA GLY A 271 5.70 -20.26 18.94
C GLY A 271 5.28 -20.30 20.41
N ASP A 272 3.98 -20.47 20.66
CA ASP A 272 3.43 -20.38 22.01
C ASP A 272 3.80 -21.59 22.87
N SER A 273 3.73 -22.80 22.32
CA SER A 273 4.12 -24.03 23.04
C SER A 273 5.59 -23.98 23.45
N TYR A 274 6.48 -23.57 22.54
CA TYR A 274 7.90 -23.50 22.81
C TYR A 274 8.26 -22.38 23.80
N ILE A 275 7.59 -21.22 23.70
CA ILE A 275 7.72 -20.16 24.70
C ILE A 275 7.27 -20.66 26.08
N ASN A 276 6.18 -21.43 26.16
CA ASN A 276 5.70 -21.99 27.42
C ASN A 276 6.70 -22.99 28.01
N ASP A 277 7.33 -23.83 27.18
CA ASP A 277 8.39 -24.75 27.60
C ASP A 277 9.62 -24.01 28.14
N LEU A 278 10.09 -22.99 27.42
CA LEU A 278 11.19 -22.14 27.89
C LEU A 278 10.82 -21.42 29.18
N THR A 279 9.57 -20.95 29.31
CA THR A 279 9.09 -20.27 30.52
C THR A 279 9.08 -21.20 31.72
N ARG A 280 8.66 -22.46 31.53
CA ARG A 280 8.70 -23.50 32.55
C ARG A 280 10.15 -23.79 32.97
N LYS A 281 11.05 -23.98 32.00
CA LYS A 281 12.47 -24.25 32.27
C LYS A 281 13.19 -23.08 32.94
N MET A 282 12.82 -21.85 32.59
CA MET A 282 13.30 -20.64 33.25
C MET A 282 12.87 -20.59 34.72
N LYS A 283 11.61 -20.94 35.01
CA LYS A 283 11.09 -21.01 36.39
C LYS A 283 11.83 -22.09 37.19
N GLU A 284 12.00 -23.27 36.63
CA GLU A 284 12.73 -24.37 37.27
C GLU A 284 14.19 -24.00 37.61
N LEU A 285 14.90 -23.31 36.70
CA LEU A 285 16.24 -22.79 36.97
C LEU A 285 16.24 -21.70 38.06
N SER A 286 15.23 -20.83 38.05
CA SER A 286 15.05 -19.81 39.10
C SER A 286 14.77 -20.44 40.47
N ASP A 287 13.97 -21.51 40.52
CA ASP A 287 13.65 -22.25 41.74
C ASP A 287 14.90 -22.96 42.30
N ASN A 288 15.78 -23.43 41.41
CA ASN A 288 17.08 -24.00 41.74
C ASN A 288 18.17 -22.95 42.03
N LEU A 289 17.82 -21.67 42.16
CA LEU A 289 18.72 -20.53 42.41
C LEU A 289 19.79 -20.30 41.32
N ASP A 290 19.62 -20.86 40.12
CA ASP A 290 20.47 -20.64 38.95
C ASP A 290 19.98 -19.44 38.13
N PHE A 291 20.17 -18.24 38.71
CA PHE A 291 19.70 -16.99 38.14
C PHE A 291 20.40 -16.63 36.81
N GLU A 292 21.65 -17.06 36.61
CA GLU A 292 22.39 -16.74 35.39
C GLU A 292 21.79 -17.47 34.18
N ASN A 293 21.51 -18.76 34.30
CA ASN A 293 20.89 -19.51 33.22
C ASN A 293 19.40 -19.17 33.06
N ALA A 294 18.68 -18.87 34.15
CA ALA A 294 17.32 -18.34 34.08
C ALA A 294 17.26 -17.01 33.31
N ALA A 295 18.19 -16.07 33.55
CA ALA A 295 18.27 -14.81 32.81
C ALA A 295 18.54 -15.03 31.31
N LYS A 296 19.44 -15.96 30.94
CA LYS A 296 19.68 -16.35 29.53
C LYS A 296 18.42 -16.88 28.85
N ILE A 297 17.61 -17.68 29.54
CA ILE A 297 16.34 -18.19 28.98
C ILE A 297 15.30 -17.08 28.88
N ARG A 298 15.17 -16.21 29.89
CA ARG A 298 14.28 -15.05 29.87
C ARG A 298 14.55 -14.16 28.65
N ASP A 299 15.81 -13.84 28.42
CA ASP A 299 16.21 -12.97 27.32
C ASP A 299 15.93 -13.64 25.96
N LYS A 300 16.10 -14.97 25.85
CA LYS A 300 15.64 -15.74 24.68
C LYS A 300 14.13 -15.62 24.47
N ILE A 301 13.32 -15.78 25.52
CA ILE A 301 11.85 -15.66 25.45
C ILE A 301 11.43 -14.28 24.92
N ASN A 302 12.07 -13.21 25.39
CA ASN A 302 11.77 -11.85 24.94
C ASN A 302 12.09 -11.65 23.46
N ILE A 303 13.20 -12.21 22.97
CA ILE A 303 13.54 -12.22 21.55
C ILE A 303 12.48 -12.98 20.76
N PHE A 304 12.09 -14.19 21.21
CA PHE A 304 11.10 -15.01 20.52
C PHE A 304 9.74 -14.31 20.41
N ARG A 305 9.24 -13.70 21.49
CA ARG A 305 7.99 -12.94 21.48
C ARG A 305 8.02 -11.81 20.46
N THR A 306 9.14 -11.08 20.38
CA THR A 306 9.33 -9.99 19.41
C THR A 306 9.29 -10.51 17.97
N VAL A 307 9.91 -11.66 17.70
CA VAL A 307 9.94 -12.27 16.36
C VAL A 307 8.58 -12.83 15.95
N ILE A 308 7.88 -13.51 16.86
CA ILE A 308 6.57 -14.10 16.59
C ILE A 308 5.52 -13.02 16.33
N GLN A 309 5.48 -11.96 17.15
CA GLN A 309 4.57 -10.81 16.92
C GLN A 309 4.80 -10.12 15.57
N GLN A 310 6.00 -10.22 15.00
CA GLN A 310 6.31 -9.66 13.68
C GLN A 310 5.94 -10.58 12.51
N ASN A 311 5.74 -11.87 12.77
CA ASN A 311 5.52 -12.92 11.75
C ASN A 311 4.08 -13.45 11.68
N SER A 312 3.21 -13.12 12.63
CA SER A 312 2.01 -13.91 12.96
C SER A 312 0.83 -13.84 11.97
N VAL A 313 0.94 -13.25 10.78
CA VAL A 313 -0.15 -13.30 9.78
C VAL A 313 0.44 -13.41 8.37
N VAL A 314 1.16 -14.51 8.13
CA VAL A 314 1.25 -15.05 6.77
C VAL A 314 0.13 -16.08 6.70
N PHE A 315 -0.88 -15.83 5.87
CA PHE A 315 -1.90 -16.83 5.55
C PHE A 315 -1.18 -18.13 5.17
N ASN A 316 -1.77 -19.30 5.43
CA ASN A 316 -1.23 -20.54 4.85
C ASN A 316 -0.90 -20.30 3.37
N ASP A 317 0.33 -20.61 2.94
CA ASP A 317 0.95 -20.31 1.62
C ASP A 317 0.12 -20.77 0.39
N GLN A 318 -1.07 -21.34 0.60
CA GLN A 318 -1.99 -21.93 -0.37
C GLN A 318 -3.29 -21.15 -0.57
N VAL A 319 -3.55 -20.04 0.14
CA VAL A 319 -4.79 -19.27 -0.05
C VAL A 319 -4.73 -18.48 -1.37
N GLU A 320 -5.56 -18.87 -2.33
CA GLU A 320 -5.78 -18.21 -3.62
C GLU A 320 -7.27 -17.88 -3.76
N ALA A 321 -7.65 -16.65 -3.39
CA ALA A 321 -9.05 -16.24 -3.35
C ALA A 321 -9.23 -14.75 -3.64
N ASP A 322 -10.38 -14.39 -4.20
CA ASP A 322 -10.85 -12.99 -4.26
C ASP A 322 -11.93 -12.81 -3.20
N VAL A 323 -11.77 -11.83 -2.32
CA VAL A 323 -12.62 -11.64 -1.15
C VAL A 323 -13.34 -10.31 -1.25
N PHE A 324 -14.66 -10.38 -1.38
CA PHE A 324 -15.54 -9.23 -1.52
C PHE A 324 -16.19 -8.89 -0.18
N GLY A 325 -16.37 -7.60 0.05
CA GLY A 325 -17.14 -7.02 1.14
C GLY A 325 -18.13 -6.02 0.60
N PHE A 326 -19.22 -5.81 1.35
CA PHE A 326 -20.37 -5.03 0.91
C PHE A 326 -20.89 -4.17 2.04
N SER A 327 -21.29 -2.95 1.71
CA SER A 327 -22.02 -2.05 2.59
C SER A 327 -22.97 -1.22 1.75
N ALA A 328 -24.23 -1.11 2.17
CA ALA A 328 -25.25 -0.38 1.43
C ALA A 328 -26.14 0.43 2.37
N ASP A 329 -26.81 1.43 1.80
CA ASP A 329 -27.99 2.04 2.36
C ASP A 329 -29.15 2.02 1.34
N SER A 330 -30.13 2.91 1.49
CA SER A 330 -31.29 2.98 0.61
C SER A 330 -31.00 3.52 -0.79
N ILE A 331 -29.87 4.20 -1.01
CA ILE A 331 -29.57 4.91 -2.27
C ILE A 331 -28.24 4.46 -2.88
N ASP A 332 -27.26 4.14 -2.05
CA ASP A 332 -25.88 3.88 -2.46
C ASP A 332 -25.39 2.55 -1.87
N ALA A 333 -24.60 1.83 -2.64
CA ALA A 333 -23.90 0.62 -2.25
C ALA A 333 -22.41 0.73 -2.58
N CYS A 334 -21.57 0.22 -1.69
CA CYS A 334 -20.13 0.11 -1.87
C CYS A 334 -19.70 -1.35 -1.79
N VAL A 335 -18.88 -1.77 -2.74
CA VAL A 335 -18.26 -3.09 -2.77
C VAL A 335 -16.75 -2.92 -2.73
N HIS A 336 -16.10 -3.55 -1.77
CA HIS A 336 -14.64 -3.61 -1.69
C HIS A 336 -14.17 -5.03 -1.95
N ALA A 337 -13.10 -5.21 -2.72
CA ALA A 337 -12.49 -6.51 -2.94
C ALA A 337 -11.00 -6.51 -2.63
N PHE A 338 -10.54 -7.57 -1.97
CA PHE A 338 -9.14 -7.94 -1.86
C PHE A 338 -8.83 -9.11 -2.81
N PHE A 339 -7.78 -8.95 -3.62
CA PHE A 339 -7.28 -10.00 -4.50
C PHE A 339 -6.11 -10.70 -3.81
N VAL A 340 -6.29 -11.94 -3.35
CA VAL A 340 -5.28 -12.70 -2.60
C VAL A 340 -4.66 -13.79 -3.47
N ARG A 341 -3.34 -13.77 -3.62
CA ARG A 341 -2.59 -14.86 -4.27
C ARG A 341 -1.41 -15.25 -3.40
N GLU A 342 -1.19 -16.56 -3.28
CA GLU A 342 -0.11 -17.11 -2.44
C GLU A 342 -0.16 -16.59 -1.00
N GLY A 343 -1.37 -16.42 -0.45
CA GLY A 343 -1.55 -15.90 0.90
C GLY A 343 -1.20 -14.42 1.09
N LEU A 344 -0.98 -13.63 0.02
CA LEU A 344 -0.69 -12.20 0.11
C LEU A 344 -1.77 -11.39 -0.61
N ILE A 345 -2.12 -10.23 -0.06
CA ILE A 345 -2.96 -9.24 -0.74
C ILE A 345 -2.14 -8.66 -1.89
N ARG A 346 -2.55 -9.00 -3.12
CA ARG A 346 -1.91 -8.57 -4.36
C ARG A 346 -2.53 -7.32 -4.95
N GLY A 347 -3.72 -6.96 -4.49
CA GLY A 347 -4.41 -5.76 -4.90
C GLY A 347 -5.70 -5.58 -4.13
N GLU A 348 -6.28 -4.41 -4.30
CA GLU A 348 -7.63 -4.09 -3.87
C GLU A 348 -8.38 -3.47 -5.05
N LYS A 349 -9.71 -3.52 -5.01
CA LYS A 349 -10.56 -2.61 -5.78
C LYS A 349 -11.75 -2.17 -4.94
N ASN A 350 -12.28 -1.01 -5.26
CA ASN A 350 -13.48 -0.46 -4.66
C ASN A 350 -14.43 -0.01 -5.77
N TRP A 351 -15.70 -0.36 -5.66
CA TRP A 351 -16.76 0.03 -6.57
C TRP A 351 -17.88 0.72 -5.80
N GLN A 352 -18.36 1.81 -6.37
CA GLN A 352 -19.55 2.52 -5.92
C GLN A 352 -20.67 2.19 -6.90
N VAL A 353 -21.83 1.85 -6.37
CA VAL A 353 -23.01 1.42 -7.14
C VAL A 353 -24.21 2.18 -6.60
N GLU A 354 -24.96 2.83 -7.49
CA GLU A 354 -26.26 3.40 -7.12
C GLU A 354 -27.27 2.27 -6.97
N ARG A 355 -28.05 2.31 -5.90
CA ARG A 355 -29.04 1.30 -5.56
C ARG A 355 -30.41 1.72 -6.07
N SER A 356 -31.08 0.82 -6.78
CA SER A 356 -32.53 0.87 -7.02
C SER A 356 -33.26 -0.05 -6.04
N GLU A 357 -34.47 0.34 -5.62
CA GLU A 357 -35.27 -0.43 -4.64
C GLU A 357 -35.60 -1.86 -5.12
N ASP A 358 -35.70 -2.06 -6.44
CA ASP A 358 -36.09 -3.33 -7.05
C ASP A 358 -34.96 -4.38 -7.12
N ILE A 359 -33.73 -4.03 -6.75
CA ILE A 359 -32.58 -4.94 -6.87
C ILE A 359 -32.12 -5.38 -5.47
N SER A 360 -32.04 -6.70 -5.28
CA SER A 360 -31.56 -7.29 -4.04
C SER A 360 -30.04 -7.12 -3.88
N ASP A 361 -29.54 -7.16 -2.64
CA ASP A 361 -28.09 -7.07 -2.40
C ASP A 361 -27.32 -8.22 -3.04
N ALA A 362 -27.91 -9.41 -3.08
CA ALA A 362 -27.34 -10.58 -3.74
C ALA A 362 -27.20 -10.34 -5.25
N ASP A 363 -28.21 -9.74 -5.89
CA ASP A 363 -28.17 -9.39 -7.32
C ASP A 363 -27.10 -8.33 -7.62
N ILE A 364 -26.93 -7.33 -6.74
CA ILE A 364 -25.86 -6.32 -6.88
C ILE A 364 -24.49 -7.02 -6.89
N ILE A 365 -24.25 -7.93 -5.94
CA ILE A 365 -23.00 -8.70 -5.88
C ILE A 365 -22.83 -9.58 -7.12
N ALA A 366 -23.86 -10.33 -7.53
CA ALA A 366 -23.81 -11.19 -8.69
C ALA A 366 -23.46 -10.42 -9.98
N ASN A 367 -24.16 -9.30 -10.23
CA ASN A 367 -23.90 -8.43 -11.38
C ASN A 367 -22.50 -7.82 -11.34
N LEU A 368 -22.02 -7.43 -10.15
CA LEU A 368 -20.67 -6.92 -10.00
C LEU A 368 -19.62 -8.00 -10.30
N LEU A 369 -19.83 -9.25 -9.86
CA LEU A 369 -18.91 -10.35 -10.21
C LEU A 369 -18.82 -10.53 -11.72
N ILE A 370 -19.95 -10.50 -12.43
CA ILE A 370 -19.97 -10.55 -13.90
C ILE A 370 -19.11 -9.41 -14.47
N ARG A 371 -19.36 -8.17 -14.06
CA ARG A 371 -18.60 -7.01 -14.54
C ARG A 371 -17.11 -7.15 -14.28
N VAL A 372 -16.72 -7.52 -13.06
CA VAL A 372 -15.32 -7.68 -12.65
C VAL A 372 -14.62 -8.72 -13.51
N TYR A 373 -15.24 -9.87 -13.77
CA TYR A 373 -14.60 -10.95 -14.53
C TYR A 373 -14.76 -10.85 -16.05
N CYS A 374 -15.76 -10.12 -16.56
CA CYS A 374 -15.88 -9.75 -17.98
C CYS A 374 -14.83 -8.70 -18.38
N GLU A 375 -14.58 -7.67 -17.57
CA GLU A 375 -13.54 -6.67 -17.84
C GLU A 375 -12.15 -7.33 -18.01
N TYR A 376 -11.90 -8.48 -17.36
CA TYR A 376 -10.67 -9.24 -17.55
C TYR A 376 -10.60 -9.95 -18.91
N GLU A 377 -11.72 -10.42 -19.45
CA GLU A 377 -11.78 -11.04 -20.78
C GLU A 377 -11.43 -10.00 -21.87
N SER A 378 -12.06 -8.81 -21.81
CA SER A 378 -11.82 -7.73 -22.77
C SER A 378 -10.39 -7.17 -22.73
N ASN A 379 -9.78 -7.08 -21.54
CA ASN A 379 -8.39 -6.63 -21.40
C ASN A 379 -7.38 -7.66 -21.90
N ASN A 380 -7.72 -8.96 -21.89
CA ASN A 380 -6.88 -10.01 -22.48
C ASN A 380 -6.87 -9.90 -24.01
N ASP A 381 -8.02 -9.64 -24.62
CA ASP A 381 -8.14 -9.46 -26.08
C ASP A 381 -7.38 -8.20 -26.55
N LEU A 382 -7.44 -7.10 -25.79
CA LEU A 382 -6.67 -5.87 -26.07
C LEU A 382 -5.16 -6.03 -25.89
N GLN A 383 -4.70 -6.92 -25.01
CA GLN A 383 -3.28 -7.28 -24.89
C GLN A 383 -2.81 -8.16 -26.05
N TYR A 384 -3.69 -8.98 -26.62
CA TYR A 384 -3.44 -9.77 -27.83
C TYR A 384 -3.32 -8.88 -29.08
N GLU A 385 -4.14 -7.84 -29.22
CA GLU A 385 -4.02 -6.89 -30.34
C GLU A 385 -2.76 -6.00 -30.25
N ASN A 386 -2.36 -5.58 -29.04
CA ASN A 386 -1.17 -4.75 -28.84
C ASN A 386 0.16 -5.53 -28.90
N SER A 387 0.13 -6.86 -28.84
CA SER A 387 1.30 -7.71 -29.07
C SER A 387 1.48 -8.15 -30.53
N LEU A 388 0.51 -7.83 -31.39
CA LEU A 388 0.54 -8.02 -32.85
C LEU A 388 0.52 -6.66 -33.58
N LYS A 389 1.51 -5.80 -33.33
CA LYS A 389 1.86 -4.71 -34.26
C LYS A 389 3.35 -4.65 -34.51
N ILE A 390 3.79 -5.47 -35.45
CA ILE A 390 4.91 -5.18 -36.35
C ILE A 390 4.36 -5.38 -37.78
N GLU A 391 4.66 -4.39 -38.62
CA GLU A 391 4.14 -4.04 -39.94
C GLU A 391 3.95 -5.19 -40.96
N GLN A 392 2.89 -5.14 -41.77
CA GLN A 392 3.01 -4.79 -43.21
C GLN A 392 1.66 -4.76 -43.97
N SER A 393 1.51 -3.67 -44.74
CA SER A 393 0.82 -3.46 -46.04
C SER A 393 -0.39 -4.31 -46.48
N ARG A 394 -1.49 -3.59 -46.73
CA ARG A 394 -2.48 -3.70 -47.84
C ARG A 394 -2.56 -5.03 -48.62
N ASN A 395 -3.71 -5.71 -48.54
CA ASN A 395 -4.66 -5.81 -49.67
C ASN A 395 -5.99 -6.48 -49.25
N ALA A 396 -7.07 -5.82 -49.66
CA ALA A 396 -8.38 -6.31 -50.12
C ALA A 396 -9.14 -7.49 -49.43
N LEU A 397 -10.38 -7.14 -49.07
CA LEU A 397 -11.66 -7.85 -49.28
C LEU A 397 -12.08 -9.02 -48.36
N GLN A 398 -13.30 -8.81 -47.87
CA GLN A 398 -14.40 -9.76 -47.65
C GLN A 398 -14.67 -10.23 -46.21
N ILE A 399 -15.87 -9.82 -45.77
CA ILE A 399 -16.65 -10.30 -44.64
C ILE A 399 -16.98 -11.77 -44.87
N ASP A 400 -16.85 -12.63 -43.86
CA ASP A 400 -17.77 -13.75 -43.64
C ASP A 400 -17.78 -14.16 -42.16
N TYR A 401 -18.97 -14.07 -41.55
CA TYR A 401 -19.31 -14.73 -40.30
C TYR A 401 -19.42 -16.24 -40.59
N SER A 402 -18.52 -17.05 -40.05
CA SER A 402 -18.72 -18.49 -39.97
C SER A 402 -18.33 -19.02 -38.60
N SER A 403 -19.32 -19.60 -37.95
CA SER A 403 -19.28 -20.40 -36.75
C SER A 403 -18.12 -21.39 -36.68
N GLY A 404 -17.52 -21.46 -35.49
CA GLY A 404 -16.99 -22.68 -34.91
C GLY A 404 -15.60 -23.11 -35.37
N GLN A 405 -14.62 -22.93 -34.49
CA GLN A 405 -13.58 -23.93 -34.29
C GLN A 405 -13.01 -23.83 -32.87
N ASN A 406 -13.08 -24.95 -32.16
CA ASN A 406 -12.43 -25.20 -30.88
C ASN A 406 -10.97 -24.74 -30.92
N ILE A 407 -10.64 -23.66 -30.21
CA ILE A 407 -9.24 -23.25 -30.04
C ILE A 407 -8.60 -24.17 -28.98
N ASN A 408 -7.98 -25.22 -29.50
CA ASN A 408 -7.04 -26.18 -28.92
C ASN A 408 -6.62 -25.96 -27.45
N SER A 409 -7.17 -26.79 -26.55
CA SER A 409 -6.71 -26.97 -25.17
C SER A 409 -5.21 -27.31 -25.05
N SER A 410 -4.63 -27.89 -26.10
CA SER A 410 -3.22 -28.24 -26.22
C SER A 410 -2.29 -27.04 -26.40
N TYR A 411 -2.79 -25.91 -26.94
CA TYR A 411 -2.01 -24.68 -27.10
C TYR A 411 -1.87 -23.93 -25.77
N ARG A 412 -2.93 -23.87 -24.95
CA ARG A 412 -2.92 -23.29 -23.59
C ARG A 412 -1.99 -24.03 -22.63
N ALA A 413 -1.89 -25.35 -22.75
CA ALA A 413 -0.97 -26.19 -21.96
C ALA A 413 0.51 -26.04 -22.38
N LYS A 414 0.77 -25.75 -23.66
CA LYS A 414 2.11 -25.43 -24.18
C LYS A 414 2.56 -24.03 -23.74
N GLU A 415 1.67 -23.05 -23.80
CA GLU A 415 1.89 -21.68 -23.32
C GLU A 415 2.25 -21.63 -21.83
N THR A 416 1.61 -22.44 -20.97
CA THR A 416 1.98 -22.54 -19.53
C THR A 416 3.38 -23.12 -19.32
N LYS A 417 3.87 -23.93 -20.26
CA LYS A 417 5.22 -24.51 -20.26
C LYS A 417 6.27 -23.54 -20.81
N GLU A 418 5.91 -22.74 -21.82
CA GLU A 418 6.81 -21.71 -22.38
C GLU A 418 6.91 -20.46 -21.50
N ARG A 419 5.85 -20.10 -20.75
CA ARG A 419 5.88 -19.06 -19.70
C ARG A 419 6.89 -19.35 -18.59
N LYS A 420 7.12 -20.63 -18.28
CA LYS A 420 8.17 -21.10 -17.36
C LYS A 420 9.59 -20.97 -17.91
N LYS A 421 9.76 -20.91 -19.24
CA LYS A 421 11.08 -20.97 -19.89
C LYS A 421 11.70 -19.59 -20.13
N ARG A 422 10.91 -18.52 -20.08
CA ARG A 422 11.39 -17.12 -20.13
C ARG A 422 11.75 -16.53 -18.74
N GLN A 423 11.62 -17.30 -17.66
CA GLN A 423 11.89 -16.88 -16.25
C GLN A 423 13.38 -16.94 -15.86
N GLU A 424 14.29 -16.63 -16.77
CA GLU A 424 15.72 -16.52 -16.48
C GLU A 424 16.24 -15.17 -16.93
N THR A 425 15.81 -14.09 -16.25
CA THR A 425 16.62 -12.90 -15.98
C THR A 425 15.77 -11.87 -15.22
N THR A 426 16.32 -11.37 -14.11
CA THR A 426 15.75 -10.36 -13.18
C THR A 426 14.65 -10.86 -12.23
N GLY A 427 14.71 -10.41 -10.97
CA GLY A 427 13.87 -10.93 -9.89
C GLY A 427 12.49 -10.28 -9.82
N ARG A 428 11.50 -11.05 -9.36
CA ARG A 428 10.12 -10.63 -9.03
C ARG A 428 9.20 -10.22 -10.20
N GLY A 429 9.08 -11.06 -11.21
CA GLY A 429 7.83 -11.11 -11.98
C GLY A 429 6.65 -11.42 -11.06
N ASP A 430 6.81 -12.32 -10.07
CA ASP A 430 5.71 -12.86 -9.28
C ASP A 430 4.75 -11.85 -8.65
N LEU A 431 5.21 -10.70 -8.13
CA LEU A 431 4.38 -9.63 -7.52
C LEU A 431 3.68 -8.69 -8.53
N LEU A 432 4.24 -8.55 -9.73
CA LEU A 432 3.75 -7.70 -10.81
C LEU A 432 3.13 -8.49 -11.96
N ASP A 433 3.30 -9.82 -11.95
CA ASP A 433 2.67 -10.74 -12.87
C ASP A 433 1.17 -10.50 -12.78
N PRO A 434 0.46 -10.45 -13.93
CA PRO A 434 -0.98 -10.33 -13.95
C PRO A 434 -1.55 -11.36 -13.00
N ILE A 435 -2.26 -10.88 -11.97
CA ILE A 435 -3.00 -11.73 -11.04
C ILE A 435 -3.79 -12.70 -11.93
N CYS A 436 -3.68 -14.02 -11.69
CA CYS A 436 -4.51 -14.98 -12.40
C CYS A 436 -5.95 -14.46 -12.31
N PRO A 437 -6.58 -14.10 -13.45
CA PRO A 437 -7.72 -13.18 -13.42
C PRO A 437 -8.88 -13.78 -12.66
N ILE A 438 -8.93 -15.11 -12.56
CA ILE A 438 -9.99 -15.84 -11.86
C ILE A 438 -9.36 -16.80 -10.82
N PRO A 439 -9.63 -16.63 -9.51
CA PRO A 439 -9.10 -17.48 -8.45
C PRO A 439 -9.82 -18.84 -8.37
N ARG A 440 -9.32 -19.75 -7.53
CA ARG A 440 -10.03 -21.01 -7.19
C ARG A 440 -11.29 -20.76 -6.39
N GLU A 441 -11.23 -19.78 -5.51
CA GLU A 441 -12.30 -19.45 -4.58
C GLU A 441 -12.64 -17.97 -4.66
N ILE A 442 -13.93 -17.66 -4.68
CA ILE A 442 -14.45 -16.31 -4.57
C ILE A 442 -15.28 -16.26 -3.29
N ILE A 443 -14.88 -15.39 -2.38
CA ILE A 443 -15.55 -15.18 -1.12
C ILE A 443 -16.45 -13.97 -1.25
N VAL A 444 -17.75 -14.17 -1.04
CA VAL A 444 -18.77 -13.12 -1.12
C VAL A 444 -19.37 -12.84 0.25
N PRO A 445 -19.81 -11.60 0.52
CA PRO A 445 -20.33 -11.22 1.84
C PRO A 445 -21.76 -11.69 2.08
N ILE A 446 -22.50 -12.02 1.01
CA ILE A 446 -23.91 -12.38 1.00
C ILE A 446 -24.06 -13.66 0.18
N GLU A 447 -24.93 -14.57 0.65
CA GLU A 447 -25.24 -15.78 -0.09
C GLU A 447 -26.06 -15.46 -1.34
N LEU A 448 -25.65 -16.03 -2.47
CA LEU A 448 -26.33 -15.87 -3.75
C LEU A 448 -27.38 -16.96 -3.94
N ASP A 449 -28.41 -16.66 -4.72
CA ASP A 449 -29.40 -17.66 -5.11
C ASP A 449 -28.72 -18.85 -5.81
N ASN A 450 -29.18 -20.07 -5.49
CA ASN A 450 -28.54 -21.31 -5.96
C ASN A 450 -28.38 -21.35 -7.49
N SER A 451 -29.42 -20.97 -8.23
CA SER A 451 -29.38 -20.93 -9.71
C SER A 451 -28.34 -19.93 -10.23
N GLN A 452 -28.30 -18.72 -9.66
CA GLN A 452 -27.32 -17.68 -10.04
C GLN A 452 -25.89 -18.13 -9.72
N LYS A 453 -25.70 -18.69 -8.53
CA LYS A 453 -24.42 -19.22 -8.06
C LYS A 453 -23.89 -20.33 -8.98
N GLU A 454 -24.71 -21.31 -9.33
CA GLU A 454 -24.33 -22.41 -10.22
C GLU A 454 -23.93 -21.91 -11.60
N ASN A 455 -24.69 -20.94 -12.15
CA ASN A 455 -24.37 -20.31 -13.43
C ASN A 455 -23.03 -19.55 -13.40
N LEU A 456 -22.79 -18.76 -12.34
CA LEU A 456 -21.53 -18.04 -12.16
C LEU A 456 -20.34 -18.98 -11.97
N GLU A 457 -20.47 -20.02 -11.13
CA GLU A 457 -19.42 -21.01 -10.93
C GLU A 457 -19.08 -21.76 -12.23
N SER A 458 -20.10 -22.12 -13.02
CA SER A 458 -19.93 -22.78 -14.32
C SER A 458 -19.20 -21.88 -15.31
N TRP A 459 -19.66 -20.63 -15.47
CA TRP A 459 -19.04 -19.64 -16.35
C TRP A 459 -17.58 -19.36 -15.98
N LEU A 460 -17.32 -19.06 -14.70
CA LEU A 460 -15.96 -18.77 -14.21
C LEU A 460 -15.04 -20.00 -14.28
N SER A 461 -15.57 -21.20 -14.03
CA SER A 461 -14.82 -22.45 -14.21
C SER A 461 -14.44 -22.69 -15.68
N GLY A 462 -15.35 -22.34 -16.60
CA GLY A 462 -15.10 -22.38 -18.04
C GLY A 462 -13.98 -21.43 -18.46
N LEU A 463 -14.02 -20.18 -18.00
CA LEU A 463 -12.98 -19.18 -18.25
C LEU A 463 -11.63 -19.59 -17.65
N ARG A 464 -11.63 -20.14 -16.43
CA ARG A 464 -10.42 -20.54 -15.72
C ARG A 464 -9.82 -21.86 -16.21
N GLY A 465 -10.63 -22.74 -16.82
CA GLY A 465 -10.26 -24.11 -17.19
C GLY A 465 -10.11 -25.07 -16.01
N SER A 466 -10.54 -24.68 -14.80
CA SER A 466 -10.60 -25.54 -13.62
C SER A 466 -11.64 -25.00 -12.64
N LYS A 467 -12.16 -25.87 -11.76
CA LYS A 467 -13.28 -25.54 -10.86
C LYS A 467 -13.04 -24.27 -10.06
N VAL A 468 -14.03 -23.38 -10.07
CA VAL A 468 -14.16 -22.17 -9.25
C VAL A 468 -15.32 -22.37 -8.29
N ILE A 469 -15.17 -21.92 -7.05
CA ILE A 469 -16.20 -22.04 -6.01
C ILE A 469 -16.50 -20.65 -5.46
N ILE A 470 -17.78 -20.29 -5.40
CA ILE A 470 -18.28 -19.07 -4.76
C ILE A 470 -18.89 -19.45 -3.41
N LYS A 471 -18.50 -18.78 -2.33
CA LYS A 471 -19.07 -19.06 -1.00
C LYS A 471 -18.96 -17.89 -0.05
N VAL A 472 -19.77 -17.92 0.99
CA VAL A 472 -19.60 -17.05 2.16
C VAL A 472 -18.60 -17.71 3.11
N ALA A 473 -17.63 -16.95 3.61
CA ALA A 473 -16.69 -17.48 4.60
C ALA A 473 -17.30 -17.35 6.00
N GLU A 474 -17.42 -18.47 6.73
CA GLU A 474 -18.00 -18.46 8.08
C GLU A 474 -16.96 -18.32 9.21
N ARG A 475 -15.77 -18.90 9.04
CA ARG A 475 -14.71 -18.95 10.07
C ARG A 475 -13.29 -18.89 9.47
N GLY A 476 -12.32 -18.58 10.33
CA GLY A 476 -10.89 -18.55 9.99
C GLY A 476 -10.45 -17.32 9.22
N ASP A 477 -9.27 -17.40 8.59
CA ASP A 477 -8.61 -16.25 7.95
C ASP A 477 -9.45 -15.61 6.82
N LYS A 478 -10.19 -16.42 6.06
CA LYS A 478 -11.08 -15.94 4.98
C LYS A 478 -12.24 -15.12 5.53
N ARG A 479 -12.80 -15.49 6.69
CA ARG A 479 -13.84 -14.72 7.38
C ARG A 479 -13.28 -13.37 7.84
N SER A 480 -12.11 -13.38 8.47
CA SER A 480 -11.43 -12.16 8.92
C SER A 480 -11.14 -11.19 7.76
N LEU A 481 -10.70 -11.70 6.61
CA LEU A 481 -10.49 -10.86 5.43
C LEU A 481 -11.80 -10.32 4.84
N MET A 482 -12.88 -11.10 4.88
CA MET A 482 -14.21 -10.66 4.46
C MET A 482 -14.75 -9.57 5.39
N ASP A 483 -14.58 -9.70 6.71
CA ASP A 483 -14.89 -8.64 7.68
C ASP A 483 -14.11 -7.36 7.39
N GLN A 484 -12.84 -7.52 7.03
CA GLN A 484 -11.99 -6.39 6.65
C GLN A 484 -12.45 -5.73 5.35
N ALA A 485 -12.90 -6.52 4.37
CA ALA A 485 -13.48 -5.99 3.14
C ALA A 485 -14.80 -5.24 3.43
N ASN A 486 -15.66 -5.78 4.30
CA ASN A 486 -16.89 -5.11 4.73
C ASN A 486 -16.60 -3.78 5.43
N LEU A 487 -15.59 -3.74 6.31
CA LEU A 487 -15.17 -2.51 6.97
C LEU A 487 -14.71 -1.45 5.95
N ASN A 488 -13.93 -1.84 4.94
CA ASN A 488 -13.50 -0.92 3.89
C ASN A 488 -14.67 -0.44 3.01
N ALA A 489 -15.64 -1.30 2.73
CA ALA A 489 -16.87 -0.92 2.03
C ALA A 489 -17.68 0.10 2.84
N GLU A 490 -17.83 -0.11 4.15
CA GLU A 490 -18.50 0.83 5.06
C GLU A 490 -17.78 2.18 5.13
N GLN A 491 -16.45 2.17 5.24
CA GLN A 491 -15.64 3.41 5.22
C GLN A 491 -15.80 4.18 3.91
N SER A 492 -15.87 3.46 2.78
CA SER A 492 -16.06 4.04 1.46
C SER A 492 -17.45 4.66 1.33
N LEU A 493 -18.49 3.96 1.79
CA LEU A 493 -19.87 4.44 1.78
C LEU A 493 -20.00 5.70 2.66
N LYS A 494 -19.35 5.72 3.83
CA LYS A 494 -19.34 6.90 4.71
C LYS A 494 -18.67 8.10 4.04
N GLN A 495 -17.51 7.92 3.40
CA GLN A 495 -16.83 9.00 2.68
C GLN A 495 -17.67 9.53 1.52
N MET A 496 -18.31 8.63 0.75
CA MET A 496 -19.19 8.99 -0.36
C MET A 496 -20.35 9.86 0.11
N LYS A 497 -21.02 9.50 1.21
CA LYS A 497 -22.10 10.30 1.82
C LYS A 497 -21.64 11.70 2.15
N THR A 498 -20.50 11.84 2.82
CA THR A 498 -19.98 13.15 3.20
C THR A 498 -19.64 13.98 1.96
N SER A 499 -19.01 13.39 0.95
CA SER A 499 -18.74 14.11 -0.31
C SER A 499 -20.01 14.50 -1.08
N ARG A 500 -21.07 13.69 -1.03
CA ARG A 500 -22.32 13.97 -1.75
C ARG A 500 -23.06 15.14 -1.10
N ILE A 501 -23.17 15.13 0.22
CA ILE A 501 -23.79 16.22 0.99
C ILE A 501 -23.06 17.53 0.71
N SER A 502 -21.73 17.54 0.79
CA SER A 502 -20.94 18.74 0.52
C SER A 502 -21.08 19.22 -0.92
N THR A 503 -21.12 18.30 -1.90
CA THR A 503 -21.28 18.65 -3.32
C THR A 503 -22.65 19.26 -3.59
N LEU A 504 -23.71 18.76 -2.96
CA LEU A 504 -25.08 19.24 -3.17
C LEU A 504 -25.29 20.61 -2.54
N GLU A 505 -24.77 20.83 -1.34
CA GLU A 505 -24.75 22.14 -0.68
C GLU A 505 -23.88 23.14 -1.47
N SER A 506 -22.68 22.73 -1.89
CA SER A 506 -21.78 23.56 -2.70
C SER A 506 -22.40 23.95 -4.03
N ARG A 507 -23.06 23.02 -4.73
CA ARG A 507 -23.76 23.30 -5.98
C ARG A 507 -24.91 24.29 -5.76
N THR A 508 -25.70 24.08 -4.70
CA THR A 508 -26.81 24.97 -4.36
C THR A 508 -26.30 26.37 -4.01
N ASN A 509 -25.25 26.47 -3.20
CA ASN A 509 -24.61 27.74 -2.84
C ASN A 509 -24.00 28.44 -4.05
N ALA A 510 -23.33 27.71 -4.95
CA ALA A 510 -22.79 28.27 -6.20
C ALA A 510 -23.92 28.80 -7.09
N MET A 511 -25.02 28.07 -7.24
CA MET A 511 -26.19 28.55 -8.01
C MET A 511 -26.84 29.77 -7.37
N ASN A 512 -26.92 29.82 -6.03
CA ASN A 512 -27.39 31.00 -5.31
C ASN A 512 -26.45 32.20 -5.47
N GLN A 513 -25.14 31.99 -5.50
CA GLN A 513 -24.16 33.04 -5.78
C GLN A 513 -24.29 33.56 -7.21
N VAL A 514 -24.51 32.66 -8.19
CA VAL A 514 -24.80 33.05 -9.58
C VAL A 514 -26.09 33.86 -9.66
N ALA A 515 -27.16 33.43 -8.98
CA ALA A 515 -28.41 34.16 -8.91
C ALA A 515 -28.23 35.56 -8.32
N ALA A 516 -27.52 35.67 -7.20
CA ALA A 516 -27.21 36.96 -6.58
C ALA A 516 -26.36 37.86 -7.49
N ALA A 517 -25.34 37.31 -8.15
CA ALA A 517 -24.49 38.06 -9.07
C ALA A 517 -25.25 38.56 -10.31
N LEU A 518 -26.21 37.77 -10.80
CA LEU A 518 -27.08 38.10 -11.93
C LEU A 518 -28.37 38.84 -11.50
N SER A 519 -28.51 39.16 -10.20
CA SER A 519 -29.71 39.79 -9.63
C SER A 519 -31.03 39.05 -9.94
N MET A 520 -30.98 37.72 -9.98
CA MET A 520 -32.14 36.85 -10.16
C MET A 520 -32.83 36.61 -8.81
N SER A 521 -34.17 36.57 -8.81
CA SER A 521 -34.96 36.27 -7.61
C SER A 521 -34.82 34.83 -7.13
N GLU A 522 -34.50 33.92 -8.04
CA GLU A 522 -34.35 32.48 -7.78
C GLU A 522 -33.13 31.92 -8.52
N ALA A 523 -32.59 30.81 -8.01
CA ALA A 523 -31.49 30.10 -8.64
C ALA A 523 -31.89 29.56 -10.02
N PRO A 524 -31.06 29.77 -11.06
CA PRO A 524 -31.37 29.28 -12.40
C PRO A 524 -31.42 27.75 -12.42
N LEU A 525 -32.55 27.20 -12.88
CA LEU A 525 -32.72 25.75 -13.05
C LEU A 525 -31.99 25.20 -14.28
N ARG A 526 -31.63 26.07 -15.23
CA ARG A 526 -30.98 25.73 -16.49
C ARG A 526 -29.95 26.79 -16.84
N ILE A 527 -28.72 26.35 -17.11
CA ILE A 527 -27.63 27.20 -17.57
C ILE A 527 -27.10 26.56 -18.86
N GLU A 528 -27.03 27.34 -19.93
CA GLU A 528 -26.43 26.92 -21.19
C GLU A 528 -25.26 27.84 -21.52
N CYS A 529 -24.13 27.25 -21.92
CA CYS A 529 -22.97 27.98 -22.37
C CYS A 529 -22.87 27.87 -23.89
N TYR A 530 -22.96 29.00 -24.58
CA TYR A 530 -22.70 29.09 -26.01
C TYR A 530 -21.28 29.60 -26.24
N ASP A 531 -20.43 28.78 -26.86
CA ASP A 531 -19.09 29.18 -27.25
C ASP A 531 -19.14 29.98 -28.57
N ILE A 532 -18.85 31.27 -28.50
CA ILE A 532 -18.82 32.19 -29.64
C ILE A 532 -17.42 32.33 -30.27
N SER A 533 -16.45 31.50 -29.85
CA SER A 533 -15.03 31.66 -30.22
C SER A 533 -14.60 30.89 -31.48
N ASN A 534 -15.36 30.96 -32.58
CA ASN A 534 -14.83 30.53 -33.86
C ASN A 534 -15.51 31.23 -35.05
N SER A 535 -14.98 32.40 -35.44
CA SER A 535 -14.94 32.90 -36.83
C SER A 535 -14.28 34.28 -36.86
N ALA A 536 -13.21 34.41 -37.65
CA ALA A 536 -12.73 35.71 -38.09
C ALA A 536 -13.88 36.45 -38.81
N ASP A 537 -14.06 37.74 -38.50
CA ASP A 537 -15.07 38.68 -39.05
C ASP A 537 -16.52 38.60 -38.53
N GLY A 538 -16.73 38.92 -37.25
CA GLY A 538 -18.07 39.19 -36.70
C GLY A 538 -18.17 40.52 -35.94
N ARG A 539 -18.71 41.57 -36.59
CA ARG A 539 -19.30 42.74 -35.91
C ARG A 539 -20.61 42.29 -35.25
N TYR A 540 -20.55 41.81 -34.01
CA TYR A 540 -21.66 41.43 -33.10
C TYR A 540 -23.01 40.98 -33.74
N GLN A 541 -23.35 39.68 -33.66
CA GLN A 541 -24.56 39.13 -33.00
C GLN A 541 -25.03 37.80 -33.58
N VAL A 542 -25.65 36.99 -32.70
CA VAL A 542 -26.44 35.80 -33.02
C VAL A 542 -27.92 36.20 -33.00
N ALA A 543 -28.67 35.76 -34.01
CA ALA A 543 -30.11 35.98 -34.19
C ALA A 543 -30.98 35.14 -33.24
#